data_AF-A0A1U8D5U0-F1
#
_entry.id   AF-A0A1U8D5U0-F1
#
_cell.length_a   1.000
_cell.length_b   1.000
_cell.length_c   1.000
_cell.angle_alpha   90.00
_cell.angle_beta   90.00
_cell.angle_gamma   90.00
#
_symmetry.space_group_name_H-M   'P 1'
#
loop_
_entity.id
_entity.type
_entity.pdbx_description
1 polymer ?
#
loop_
_entity_poly.entity_id
_entity_poly.type
_entity_poly.pdbx_seq_one_letter_code
_entity_poly.pdbx_strand_id
1 'polypeptide(L)'
;MGFSYEKLFQEYLNETVTEVWVEDPYIRHVHQGSEKSQQTSALEEIQQSVKNCGIKLDVSFSPSIHDREIRFNNGWMVKIGRGLDYFKKPQARFSIGYCDFDLRPCHETTVDIFHTKHTKKI
;
A
#
# COMPACT_ATOMS: atom_id res chain seq x y z
N MET A 1 -1.35 17.04 0.06
CA MET A 1 -1.94 16.96 1.42
C MET A 1 -3.39 16.54 1.26
N GLY A 2 -3.97 15.87 2.25
CA GLY A 2 -5.32 15.32 2.24
C GLY A 2 -5.43 13.94 1.58
N PHE A 3 -4.31 13.22 1.43
CA PHE A 3 -4.23 11.96 0.69
C PHE A 3 -3.63 10.84 1.55
N SER A 4 -3.96 10.77 2.85
CA SER A 4 -3.68 9.56 3.64
C SER A 4 -4.35 8.33 3.01
N TYR A 5 -3.88 7.13 3.36
CA TYR A 5 -4.51 5.89 2.90
C TYR A 5 -5.96 5.78 3.36
N GLU A 6 -6.27 6.24 4.57
CA GLU A 6 -7.64 6.26 5.09
C GLU A 6 -8.55 7.07 4.16
N LYS A 7 -8.20 8.31 3.84
CA LYS A 7 -8.98 9.13 2.89
C LYS A 7 -9.02 8.57 1.48
N LEU A 8 -7.93 7.96 1.02
CA LEU A 8 -7.84 7.44 -0.34
C LEU A 8 -8.74 6.21 -0.54
N PHE A 9 -8.83 5.34 0.47
CA PHE A 9 -9.53 4.07 0.35
C PHE A 9 -10.90 4.02 1.05
N GLN A 10 -11.28 5.05 1.83
CA GLN A 10 -12.53 5.07 2.62
C GLN A 10 -13.79 4.70 1.83
N GLU A 11 -13.89 5.10 0.55
CA GLU A 11 -15.08 4.82 -0.27
C GLU A 11 -15.15 3.36 -0.74
N TYR A 12 -14.00 2.67 -0.80
CA TYR A 12 -13.85 1.34 -1.39
C TYR A 12 -13.64 0.26 -0.33
N LEU A 13 -13.19 0.64 0.87
CA LEU A 13 -12.92 -0.22 2.01
C LEU A 13 -14.06 -0.11 3.04
N ASN A 14 -15.11 -0.92 2.83
CA ASN A 14 -16.26 -1.00 3.72
C ASN A 14 -16.37 -2.41 4.35
N GLU A 15 -17.41 -2.63 5.17
CA GLU A 15 -17.63 -3.88 5.92
C GLU A 15 -17.73 -5.15 5.06
N THR A 16 -17.98 -5.01 3.74
CA THR A 16 -18.03 -6.16 2.82
C THR A 16 -16.64 -6.67 2.42
N VAL A 17 -15.58 -5.89 2.68
CA VAL A 17 -14.21 -6.27 2.35
C VAL A 17 -13.68 -7.23 3.40
N THR A 18 -13.32 -8.43 2.97
CA THR A 18 -12.71 -9.46 3.84
C THR A 18 -11.34 -9.91 3.36
N GLU A 19 -10.95 -9.54 2.13
CA GLU A 19 -9.67 -9.92 1.54
C GLU A 19 -9.15 -8.78 0.65
N VAL A 20 -7.84 -8.54 0.74
CA VAL A 20 -7.12 -7.47 0.06
C VAL A 20 -5.87 -8.05 -0.58
N TRP A 21 -5.64 -7.74 -1.86
CA TRP A 21 -4.40 -8.06 -2.55
C TRP A 21 -3.64 -6.77 -2.86
N VAL A 22 -2.34 -6.74 -2.55
CA VAL A 22 -1.46 -5.61 -2.81
C VAL A 22 -0.29 -6.09 -3.64
N GLU A 23 -0.16 -5.55 -4.84
CA GLU A 23 0.98 -5.75 -5.73
C GLU A 23 1.76 -4.44 -5.80
N ASP A 24 2.96 -4.42 -5.22
CA ASP A 24 3.86 -3.26 -5.28
C ASP A 24 5.34 -3.71 -5.30
N PRO A 25 6.09 -3.44 -6.37
CA PRO A 25 7.50 -3.84 -6.50
C PRO A 25 8.46 -3.13 -5.51
N TYR A 26 8.01 -2.05 -4.87
CA TYR A 26 8.84 -1.13 -4.09
C TYR A 26 8.55 -1.16 -2.58
N ILE A 27 7.96 -2.23 -2.05
CA ILE A 27 7.87 -2.44 -0.59
C ILE A 27 9.25 -2.83 -0.03
N ARG A 28 10.21 -1.90 -0.04
CA ARG A 28 11.60 -2.12 0.37
C ARG A 28 12.07 -1.02 1.33
N HIS A 29 13.02 -1.34 2.20
CA HIS A 29 13.62 -0.37 3.10
C HIS A 29 14.47 0.65 2.32
N VAL A 30 14.32 1.94 2.63
CA VAL A 30 14.94 3.05 1.88
C VAL A 30 16.46 3.16 2.09
N HIS A 31 17.03 2.55 3.13
CA HIS A 31 18.47 2.65 3.42
C HIS A 31 18.96 1.45 4.25
N GLN A 32 19.57 0.44 3.60
CA GLN A 32 20.70 -0.37 4.10
C GLN A 32 21.04 -1.46 3.06
N GLY A 33 22.32 -1.53 2.65
CA GLY A 33 22.84 -2.30 1.52
C GLY A 33 22.83 -3.84 1.64
N SER A 34 21.86 -4.42 2.34
CA SER A 34 21.61 -5.87 2.43
C SER A 34 20.10 -6.15 2.27
N GLU A 35 19.56 -5.80 1.10
CA GLU A 35 18.15 -5.43 0.93
C GLU A 35 17.13 -6.56 1.09
N LYS A 36 17.44 -7.80 0.69
CA LYS A 36 16.43 -8.89 0.69
C LYS A 36 16.20 -9.50 2.07
N SER A 37 17.28 -9.78 2.81
CA SER A 37 17.19 -10.44 4.13
C SER A 37 16.40 -9.57 5.11
N GLN A 38 16.70 -8.27 5.14
CA GLN A 38 16.04 -7.32 6.05
C GLN A 38 14.58 -7.05 5.66
N GLN A 39 14.26 -7.02 4.36
CA GLN A 39 12.89 -6.91 3.89
C GLN A 39 12.05 -8.11 4.33
N THR A 40 12.56 -9.33 4.13
CA THR A 40 11.86 -10.56 4.53
C THR A 40 11.59 -10.57 6.02
N SER A 41 12.60 -10.30 6.86
CA SER A 41 12.41 -10.28 8.32
C SER A 41 11.40 -9.23 8.78
N ALA A 42 11.40 -8.03 8.18
CA ALA A 42 10.42 -7.00 8.52
C ALA A 42 8.98 -7.40 8.12
N LEU A 43 8.81 -8.03 6.96
CA LEU A 43 7.51 -8.53 6.52
C LEU A 43 7.03 -9.72 7.37
N GLU A 44 7.94 -10.59 7.80
CA GLU A 44 7.66 -11.66 8.76
C GLU A 44 7.21 -11.13 10.13
N GLU A 45 7.84 -10.06 10.62
CA GLU A 45 7.44 -9.40 11.87
C GLU A 45 6.01 -8.84 11.75
N ILE A 46 5.70 -8.16 10.65
CA ILE A 46 4.35 -7.67 10.36
C ILE A 46 3.37 -8.84 10.28
N GLN A 47 3.74 -9.93 9.60
CA GLN A 47 2.91 -11.13 9.48
C GLN A 47 2.56 -11.73 10.84
N GLN A 48 3.51 -11.82 11.78
CA GLN A 48 3.23 -12.29 13.13
C GLN A 48 2.36 -11.30 13.92
N SER A 49 2.60 -10.01 13.78
CA SER A 49 1.84 -8.96 14.47
C SER A 49 0.36 -8.98 14.05
N VAL A 50 0.07 -9.02 12.74
CA VAL A 50 -1.32 -9.05 12.25
C VAL A 50 -2.00 -10.39 12.51
N LYS A 51 -1.24 -11.49 12.57
CA LYS A 51 -1.76 -12.80 12.97
C LYS A 51 -2.31 -12.81 14.39
N ASN A 52 -1.70 -12.05 15.32
CA ASN A 52 -2.22 -11.90 16.69
C ASN A 52 -3.57 -11.16 16.73
N CYS A 53 -3.89 -10.38 15.70
CA CYS A 53 -5.19 -9.75 15.51
C CYS A 53 -6.18 -10.61 14.71
N GLY A 54 -5.82 -11.86 14.36
CA GLY A 54 -6.66 -12.77 13.58
C GLY A 54 -6.60 -12.55 12.07
N ILE A 55 -5.65 -11.77 11.56
CA ILE A 55 -5.49 -11.48 10.13
C ILE A 55 -4.41 -12.39 9.54
N LYS A 56 -4.73 -13.07 8.43
CA LYS A 56 -3.76 -13.86 7.67
C LYS A 56 -3.10 -12.99 6.60
N LEU A 57 -1.78 -12.82 6.70
CA LEU A 57 -0.97 -12.14 5.68
C LEU A 57 -0.14 -13.18 4.93
N ASP A 58 -0.33 -13.28 3.62
CA ASP A 58 0.45 -14.11 2.70
C ASP A 58 1.35 -13.21 1.85
N VAL A 59 2.67 -13.44 1.88
CA VAL A 59 3.66 -12.64 1.16
C VAL A 59 4.33 -13.50 0.10
N SER A 60 4.39 -13.01 -1.14
CA SER A 60 5.10 -13.66 -2.22
C SER A 60 6.01 -12.66 -2.93
N PHE A 61 7.19 -13.12 -3.36
CA PHE A 61 8.15 -12.30 -4.07
C PHE A 61 8.22 -12.76 -5.52
N SER A 62 8.10 -11.81 -6.44
CA SER A 62 8.33 -12.04 -7.86
C SER A 62 9.24 -10.95 -8.42
N PRO A 63 10.30 -11.29 -9.16
CA PRO A 63 11.19 -10.30 -9.77
C PRO A 63 10.58 -9.62 -11.01
N SER A 64 9.48 -10.15 -11.55
CA SER A 64 8.87 -9.68 -12.80
C SER A 64 7.63 -8.80 -12.60
N ILE A 65 7.27 -8.46 -11.36
CA ILE A 65 6.15 -7.56 -11.11
C ILE A 65 6.59 -6.11 -11.33
N HIS A 66 5.75 -5.37 -12.04
CA HIS A 66 5.94 -3.94 -12.31
C HIS A 66 4.69 -3.14 -11.97
N ASP A 67 3.54 -3.80 -11.96
CA ASP A 67 2.25 -3.21 -11.68
C ASP A 67 2.15 -2.81 -10.20
N ARG A 68 1.49 -1.66 -9.98
CA ARG A 68 1.17 -1.12 -8.66
C ARG A 68 -0.35 -1.15 -8.55
N GLU A 69 -0.86 -2.18 -7.90
CA GLU A 69 -2.29 -2.49 -7.89
C GLU A 69 -2.73 -2.96 -6.51
N ILE A 70 -3.86 -2.42 -6.05
CA ILE A 70 -4.54 -2.85 -4.84
C ILE A 70 -5.91 -3.35 -5.27
N ARG A 71 -6.27 -4.57 -4.87
CA ARG A 71 -7.57 -5.19 -5.15
C ARG A 71 -8.31 -5.50 -3.87
N PHE A 72 -9.61 -5.30 -3.89
CA PHE A 72 -10.53 -5.65 -2.81
C PHE A 72 -11.50 -6.73 -3.30
N ASN A 73 -11.87 -7.67 -2.44
CA ASN A 73 -12.76 -8.78 -2.82
C ASN A 73 -14.21 -8.35 -3.10
N ASN A 74 -14.58 -7.11 -2.74
CA ASN A 74 -15.85 -6.50 -3.14
C ASN A 74 -15.86 -6.01 -4.61
N GLY A 75 -14.74 -6.17 -5.34
CA GLY A 75 -14.63 -5.91 -6.76
C GLY A 75 -14.01 -4.56 -7.12
N TRP A 76 -13.61 -3.74 -6.15
CA TRP A 76 -12.83 -2.53 -6.38
C TRP A 76 -11.35 -2.83 -6.59
N MET A 77 -10.72 -2.05 -7.47
CA MET A 77 -9.29 -2.10 -7.76
C MET A 77 -8.76 -0.68 -7.91
N VAL A 78 -7.62 -0.41 -7.29
CA VAL A 78 -6.96 0.90 -7.29
C VAL A 78 -5.54 0.75 -7.80
N LYS A 79 -5.18 1.44 -8.88
CA LYS A 79 -3.81 1.52 -9.40
C LYS A 79 -3.23 2.88 -9.06
N ILE A 80 -2.06 2.90 -8.43
CA ILE A 80 -1.39 4.15 -8.02
C ILE A 80 -0.08 4.25 -8.78
N GLY A 81 0.12 5.34 -9.52
CA GLY A 81 1.29 5.55 -10.36
C GLY A 81 2.63 5.36 -9.65
N ARG A 82 2.71 5.66 -8.34
CA ARG A 82 3.90 5.45 -7.48
C ARG A 82 3.79 4.27 -6.50
N GLY A 83 2.69 3.55 -6.49
CA GLY A 83 2.39 2.55 -5.46
C GLY A 83 2.08 3.23 -4.13
N LEU A 84 2.47 2.61 -3.02
CA LEU A 84 2.30 3.18 -1.68
C LEU A 84 3.33 4.30 -1.36
N ASP A 85 4.40 4.44 -2.14
CA ASP A 85 5.47 5.43 -1.90
C ASP A 85 5.26 6.78 -2.63
N TYR A 86 4.08 7.41 -2.43
CA TYR A 86 3.77 8.73 -2.99
C TYR A 86 3.94 9.89 -2.02
N PHE A 87 4.34 9.65 -0.78
CA PHE A 87 4.57 10.72 0.21
C PHE A 87 5.98 11.31 0.09
N LYS A 88 6.09 12.64 0.19
CA LYS A 88 7.39 13.30 0.33
C LYS A 88 7.95 13.05 1.73
N LYS A 89 9.28 13.10 1.87
CA LYS A 89 9.94 13.09 3.19
C LYS A 89 9.45 14.28 4.03
N PRO A 90 9.26 14.12 5.35
CA PRO A 90 8.91 15.23 6.24
C PRO A 90 10.03 16.28 6.25
N GLN A 91 9.67 17.55 6.44
CA GLN A 91 10.63 18.66 6.42
C GLN A 91 11.61 18.61 7.60
N ALA A 92 11.14 18.17 8.77
CA ALA A 92 11.94 18.03 9.97
C ALA A 92 11.38 16.91 10.87
N ARG A 93 12.13 16.52 11.91
CA ARG A 93 11.70 15.51 12.89
C ARG A 93 10.40 15.87 13.61
N PHE A 94 10.14 17.17 13.78
CA PHE A 94 8.95 17.69 14.48
C PHE A 94 8.07 18.55 13.56
N SER A 95 8.12 18.34 12.24
CA SER A 95 7.25 19.05 11.32
C SER A 95 5.82 18.48 11.33
N ILE A 96 4.84 19.34 11.12
CA ILE A 96 3.47 18.93 10.83
C ILE A 96 3.47 17.96 9.65
N GLY A 97 2.69 16.89 9.77
CA GLY A 97 2.66 15.80 8.80
C GLY A 97 3.67 14.68 9.06
N TYR A 98 4.48 14.72 10.14
CA TYR A 98 5.36 13.60 10.47
C TYR A 98 4.56 12.33 10.78
N CYS A 99 3.63 12.41 11.73
CA CYS A 99 2.76 11.29 12.12
C CYS A 99 1.49 11.19 11.27
N ASP A 100 0.80 12.31 11.07
CA ASP A 100 -0.45 12.37 10.29
C ASP A 100 -0.15 12.57 8.80
N PHE A 101 -0.42 11.53 7.99
CA PHE A 101 -0.14 11.55 6.56
C PHE A 101 -1.12 12.42 5.76
N ASP A 102 -2.27 12.84 6.32
CA ASP A 102 -3.12 13.82 5.65
C ASP A 102 -2.44 15.19 5.57
N LEU A 103 -1.59 15.53 6.54
CA LEU A 103 -0.85 16.78 6.54
C LEU A 103 0.50 16.64 5.81
N ARG A 104 0.84 15.45 5.29
CA ARG A 104 2.07 15.18 4.56
C ARG A 104 1.95 15.66 3.10
N PRO A 105 2.93 16.42 2.58
CA PRO A 105 3.02 16.69 1.15
C PRO A 105 3.26 15.40 0.34
N CYS A 106 2.67 15.32 -0.86
CA CYS A 106 2.81 14.17 -1.75
C CYS A 106 3.68 14.52 -2.97
N HIS A 107 4.29 13.50 -3.57
CA HIS A 107 4.75 13.53 -4.94
C HIS A 107 3.55 13.51 -5.88
N GLU A 108 3.74 14.05 -7.09
CA GLU A 108 2.76 13.91 -8.15
C GLU A 108 2.62 12.42 -8.53
N THR A 109 1.38 11.95 -8.65
CA THR A 109 1.04 10.58 -9.04
C THR A 109 -0.40 10.57 -9.59
N THR A 110 -0.70 9.58 -10.41
CA THR A 110 -2.08 9.25 -10.79
C THR A 110 -2.65 8.20 -9.84
N VAL A 111 -3.97 8.21 -9.69
CA VAL A 111 -4.74 7.17 -9.01
C VAL A 111 -5.89 6.80 -9.95
N ASP A 112 -5.86 5.58 -10.44
CA ASP A 112 -6.87 5.04 -11.36
C ASP A 112 -7.73 4.02 -10.60
N ILE A 113 -9.04 4.23 -10.61
CA ILE A 113 -10.01 3.41 -9.85
C ILE A 113 -10.85 2.60 -10.84
N PHE A 114 -10.94 1.31 -10.58
CA PHE A 114 -11.67 0.34 -11.40
C PHE A 114 -12.63 -0.47 -10.55
N HIS A 115 -13.69 -0.96 -11.19
CA HIS A 115 -14.60 -1.92 -10.57
C HIS A 115 -14.84 -3.09 -11.53
N THR A 116 -14.77 -4.31 -11.01
CA THR A 116 -14.91 -5.57 -11.78
C THR A 116 -16.18 -5.68 -12.63
N LYS A 117 -17.27 -5.00 -12.23
CA LYS A 117 -18.51 -4.92 -13.03
C LYS A 117 -18.35 -4.14 -14.35
N HIS A 118 -17.36 -3.25 -14.43
CA HIS A 118 -17.15 -2.33 -15.56
C HIS A 118 -15.87 -2.63 -16.34
N THR A 119 -15.11 -3.65 -15.93
CA THR A 119 -13.96 -4.15 -16.67
C THR A 119 -14.32 -5.45 -17.38
N LYS A 120 -13.87 -5.61 -18.63
CA LYS A 120 -13.98 -6.90 -19.31
C LYS A 120 -13.15 -7.91 -18.54
N LYS A 121 -13.75 -9.00 -18.10
CA LYS A 121 -12.99 -10.19 -17.69
C LYS A 121 -12.24 -10.68 -18.93
N ILE A 122 -10.92 -10.75 -18.83
CA ILE A 122 -10.06 -11.44 -19.80
C ILE A 122 -10.28 -12.94 -19.61
#